data_AF-A0A351A2M4-F1
#
_entry.id   AF-A0A351A2M4-F1
#
_cell.length_a   1.000
_cell.length_b   1.000
_cell.length_c   1.000
_cell.angle_alpha   90.00
_cell.angle_beta   90.00
_cell.angle_gamma   90.00
#
_symmetry.space_group_name_H-M   'P 1'
#
loop_
_entity.id
_entity.type
_entity.pdbx_description
1 polymer ?
#
loop_
_entity_poly.entity_id
_entity_poly.type
_entity_poly.pdbx_seq_one_letter_code
_entity_poly.pdbx_strand_id
1 'polypeptide(L)' 'MYCTDIFKMVEAPIFHVNGDDPEAVAFVTALAIEFRQEFKKDVVVDIICFRKLGHNEQDEPMV' A
#
# COMPACT_ATOMS: atom_id res chain seq x y z
N MET A 1 -13.86 1.82 5.18
CA MET A 1 -13.53 2.47 3.91
C MET A 1 -12.02 2.66 3.89
N TYR A 2 -11.35 2.20 2.84
CA TYR A 2 -9.89 2.36 2.65
C TYR A 2 -9.62 3.47 1.63
N CYS A 3 -8.47 4.13 1.72
CA CYS A 3 -8.02 5.10 0.71
C CYS A 3 -7.92 4.49 -0.70
N THR A 4 -7.81 3.17 -0.78
CA THR A 4 -7.73 2.36 -1.99
C THR A 4 -9.07 1.83 -2.49
N ASP A 5 -10.20 2.13 -1.83
CA ASP A 5 -11.53 1.63 -2.25
C ASP A 5 -11.92 2.07 -3.67
N ILE A 6 -11.37 3.19 -4.17
CA ILE A 6 -11.58 3.65 -5.54
C ILE A 6 -11.16 2.61 -6.59
N PHE A 7 -10.17 1.77 -6.31
CA PHE A 7 -9.67 0.77 -7.25
C PHE A 7 -10.58 -0.45 -7.38
N LYS A 8 -11.57 -0.61 -6.51
CA LYS A 8 -12.61 -1.64 -6.66
C LYS A 8 -13.46 -1.41 -7.90
N MET A 9 -13.54 -0.17 -8.41
CA MET A 9 -14.29 0.15 -9.63
C MET A 9 -13.74 -0.54 -10.89
N VAL A 10 -12.45 -0.91 -10.88
CA VAL A 10 -11.78 -1.63 -11.96
C VAL A 10 -11.48 -3.09 -11.59
N GLU A 11 -12.08 -3.58 -10.49
CA GLU A 11 -11.88 -4.93 -9.96
C GLU A 11 -10.39 -5.28 -9.71
N ALA A 12 -9.56 -4.28 -9.40
CA ALA A 12 -8.16 -4.52 -9.05
C ALA A 12 -8.07 -5.19 -7.67
N PRO A 13 -7.27 -6.25 -7.49
CA PRO A 13 -6.96 -6.76 -6.16
C PRO A 13 -6.19 -5.72 -5.35
N ILE A 14 -6.51 -5.67 -4.05
CA ILE A 14 -5.91 -4.75 -3.09
C ILE A 14 -5.31 -5.57 -1.95
N PHE A 15 -4.01 -5.42 -1.71
CA PHE A 15 -3.32 -5.99 -0.55
C PHE A 15 -3.07 -4.90 0.49
N HIS A 16 -3.68 -5.03 1.67
CA HIS A 16 -3.37 -4.18 2.82
C HIS A 16 -2.31 -4.90 3.67
N VAL A 17 -1.15 -4.27 3.87
CA VAL A 17 -0.01 -4.89 4.57
C VAL A 17 0.54 -3.96 5.65
N ASN A 18 0.93 -4.52 6.78
CA ASN A 18 1.57 -3.77 7.86
C ASN A 18 3.01 -3.39 7.45
N GLY A 19 3.33 -2.10 7.44
CA GLY A 19 4.66 -1.59 7.11
C GLY A 19 5.75 -1.94 8.13
N ASP A 20 5.38 -2.36 9.35
CA ASP A 20 6.33 -2.85 10.37
C ASP A 20 6.75 -4.31 10.13
N ASP A 21 6.12 -5.03 9.18
CA ASP A 21 6.51 -6.38 8.76
C ASP A 21 7.15 -6.33 7.34
N PRO A 22 8.48 -6.17 7.26
CA PRO A 22 9.16 -6.03 5.96
C PRO A 22 9.12 -7.32 5.13
N GLU A 23 9.02 -8.49 5.75
CA GLU A 23 8.92 -9.77 5.03
C GLU A 23 7.56 -9.90 4.34
N ALA A 24 6.48 -9.54 5.05
CA ALA A 24 5.14 -9.51 4.46
C ALA A 24 5.06 -8.49 3.32
N VAL A 25 5.64 -7.29 3.47
CA VAL A 25 5.69 -6.25 2.41
C VAL A 25 6.41 -6.78 1.16
N ALA A 26 7.57 -7.42 1.34
CA ALA A 26 8.32 -7.99 0.23
C ALA A 26 7.52 -9.09 -0.48
N PHE A 27 6.88 -9.97 0.29
CA PHE A 27 6.04 -11.04 -0.23
C PHE A 27 4.85 -10.52 -1.06
N VAL A 28 4.04 -9.60 -0.53
CA VAL A 28 2.88 -9.09 -1.27
C VAL A 28 3.29 -8.26 -2.49
N THR A 29 4.46 -7.61 -2.43
CA THR A 29 5.02 -6.88 -3.59
C THR A 29 5.37 -7.85 -4.72
N ALA A 30 6.04 -8.96 -4.40
CA ALA A 30 6.35 -10.00 -5.38
C ALA A 30 5.06 -10.59 -5.99
N LEU A 31 4.09 -10.94 -5.15
CA LEU A 31 2.78 -11.45 -5.58
C LEU A 31 2.02 -10.46 -6.49
N ALA A 32 2.05 -9.17 -6.17
CA ALA A 32 1.43 -8.13 -7.00
C ALA A 32 2.09 -8.06 -8.39
N ILE A 33 3.42 -8.14 -8.45
CA ILE A 33 4.16 -8.17 -9.71
C ILE A 33 3.85 -9.42 -10.52
N GLU A 34 3.76 -10.59 -9.89
CA GLU A 34 3.35 -11.84 -10.54
C GLU A 34 1.92 -11.72 -11.10
N PHE A 35 0.96 -11.21 -10.32
CA PHE A 35 -0.41 -10.96 -10.78
C PHE A 35 -0.45 -10.02 -11.99
N ARG A 36 0.32 -8.91 -11.95
CA ARG A 36 0.42 -7.96 -13.07
C ARG A 36 0.99 -8.64 -14.32
N GLN A 37 1.99 -9.51 -14.16
CA GLN A 37 2.59 -10.23 -15.29
C GLN A 37 1.64 -11.28 -15.86
N GLU A 38 0.92 -12.02 -15.03
CA GLU A 38 0.01 -13.07 -15.51
C GLU A 38 -1.22 -12.46 -16.20
N PHE A 39 -1.91 -11.53 -15.53
CA PHE A 39 -3.22 -11.07 -15.97
C PHE A 39 -3.20 -9.75 -16.73
N LYS A 40 -2.07 -9.03 -16.72
CA LYS A 40 -1.95 -7.69 -17.31
C LYS A 40 -2.99 -6.68 -16.77
N LYS A 41 -3.47 -6.90 -15.53
CA LYS A 41 -4.45 -6.07 -14.82
C LYS A 41 -3.80 -5.25 -13.72
N ASP A 42 -4.46 -4.17 -13.31
CA ASP A 42 -3.97 -3.33 -12.21
C ASP A 42 -4.08 -4.08 -10.88
N VAL A 43 -3.19 -3.77 -9.95
CA VAL A 43 -3.10 -4.33 -8.59
C VAL A 43 -2.61 -3.24 -7.66
N VAL A 44 -3.11 -3.20 -6.44
CA VAL A 44 -2.79 -2.16 -5.45
C VAL A 44 -2.20 -2.78 -4.20
N VAL A 45 -1.14 -2.17 -3.70
CA VAL A 45 -0.56 -2.49 -2.38
C VAL A 45 -0.71 -1.25 -1.50
N ASP A 46 -1.47 -1.39 -0.42
CA ASP A 46 -1.67 -0.39 0.63
C ASP A 46 -0.77 -0.73 1.81
N ILE A 47 0.39 -0.05 1.90
CA ILE A 47 1.35 -0.24 2.98
C ILE A 47 0.92 0.66 4.13
N ILE A 48 0.34 0.05 5.16
CA ILE A 48 -0.13 0.73 6.36
C ILE A 48 1.08 1.08 7.22
N CYS A 49 1.38 2.36 7.32
CA CYS A 49 2.50 2.86 8.09
C CYS A 49 2.12 4.16 8.82
N PHE A 50 3.11 4.81 9.42
CA PHE A 50 2.93 6.09 10.09
C PHE A 50 3.96 7.09 9.60
N ARG A 51 3.63 8.38 9.74
CA ARG A 51 4.58 9.47 9.52
C ARG A 51 5.23 9.80 10.85
N LYS A 52 6.52 9.52 10.98
CA LYS A 52 7.29 9.75 12.23
C LYS A 52 7.46 11.23 12.56
N LEU A 53 7.53 12.09 11.55
CA LEU A 53 7.75 13.54 11.68
C LEU A 53 6.51 14.33 11.21
N GLY A 54 6.58 15.66 11.27
CA GLY A 54 5.58 16.57 10.71
C GLY A 54 5.37 16.42 9.20
N HIS A 55 4.47 17.21 8.63
CA HIS A 55 4.23 17.16 7.18
C HIS A 55 5.44 17.67 6.39
N ASN A 56 6.17 18.62 6.96
CA ASN A 56 7.48 19.07 6.51
C ASN A 56 8.48 19.09 7.69
N GLU A 57 9.74 19.39 7.43
CA GLU A 57 10.83 19.38 8.43
C GLU A 57 10.71 20.46 9.51
N GLN A 58 9.88 21.48 9.30
CA GLN A 58 9.62 22.59 10.23
C GLN A 58 8.32 22.40 11.03
N ASP A 59 7.49 21.43 10.64
CA ASP A 59 6.23 21.12 11.32
C ASP A 59 6.52 20.21 12.52
N GLU A 60 6.16 20.67 13.71
CA GLU A 60 6.07 19.79 14.87
C GLU A 60 4.74 19.03 14.85
N PRO A 61 4.74 17.69 14.84
CA PRO A 61 3.51 16.89 14.76
C PRO A 61 2.69 16.87 16.06
N MET A 62 3.09 17.62 17.09
CA MET A 62 2.40 17.68 18.38
C MET A 62 1.28 18.72 18.37
N VAL A 63 0.18 18.39 17.67
CA VAL A 63 -1.19 18.84 17.97
C VAL A 63 -2.13 17.67 17.71
#